data_AF-U2FWT9-F1
#
_entry.id   AF-U2FWT9-F1
#
_cell.length_a   1.000
_cell.length_b   1.000
_cell.length_c   1.000
_cell.angle_alpha   90.00
_cell.angle_beta   90.00
_cell.angle_gamma   90.00
#
_symmetry.space_group_name_H-M   'P 1'
#
loop_
_entity.id
_entity.type
_entity.pdbx_description
1 polymer ?
#
loop_
_entity_poly.entity_id
_entity_poly.type
_entity_poly.pdbx_seq_one_letter_code
_entity_poly.pdbx_strand_id
1 'polypeptide(L)'
;MVSCPKCGGVYPIVGVRIRSMTFGGRAVATDGDKTACGATLIASQGMATVEPTSGAGGSVGPGKSVIAQTAPQDDGAFRGRFQLVDDKTRAPLANHPYTATSSDGQTIQGTTDANGHTDWLSSSQSASLTFSHDGTGSETA
;
A
#
# COMPACT_ATOMS: atom_id res chain seq x y z
N MET A 1 16.37 5.94 -21.41
CA MET A 1 17.56 6.31 -22.23
C MET A 1 17.73 7.82 -22.16
N VAL A 2 18.93 8.36 -22.43
CA VAL A 2 19.25 9.78 -22.23
C VAL A 2 20.07 10.31 -23.42
N SER A 3 19.68 11.45 -23.98
CA SER A 3 20.43 12.13 -25.03
C SER A 3 21.61 12.91 -24.42
N CYS A 4 22.83 12.67 -24.92
CA CYS A 4 24.03 13.36 -24.47
C CYS A 4 24.58 14.28 -25.58
N PRO A 5 24.50 15.61 -25.45
CA PRO A 5 24.98 16.54 -26.47
C PRO A 5 26.50 16.56 -26.61
N LYS A 6 27.25 16.15 -25.57
CA LYS A 6 28.72 16.09 -25.62
C LYS A 6 29.23 14.89 -26.41
N CYS A 7 28.54 13.75 -26.30
CA CYS A 7 28.93 12.52 -26.97
C CYS A 7 28.20 12.32 -28.31
N GLY A 8 27.15 13.10 -28.57
CA GLY A 8 26.40 13.07 -29.84
C GLY A 8 25.48 11.86 -29.99
N GLY A 9 25.00 11.25 -28.90
CA GLY A 9 24.23 10.01 -28.95
C GLY A 9 23.24 9.81 -27.79
N VAL A 10 22.47 8.74 -27.87
CA VAL A 10 21.51 8.32 -26.83
C VAL A 10 22.07 7.13 -26.07
N TYR A 11 22.16 7.24 -24.75
CA TYR A 11 22.80 6.26 -23.88
C TYR A 11 21.83 5.72 -22.83
N PRO A 12 21.92 4.42 -22.47
CA PRO A 12 21.15 3.86 -21.37
C PRO A 12 21.65 4.38 -20.01
N ILE A 13 20.77 4.31 -19.01
CA ILE A 13 21.10 4.55 -17.61
C ILE A 13 21.58 3.20 -17.04
N VAL A 14 22.80 3.15 -16.50
CA VAL A 14 23.48 1.91 -16.11
C VAL A 14 23.85 1.85 -14.63
N GLY A 15 23.94 3.00 -13.96
CA GLY A 15 24.21 3.07 -12.51
C GLY A 15 23.04 3.68 -11.77
N VAL A 16 22.00 2.87 -11.52
CA VAL A 16 20.79 3.29 -10.79
C VAL A 16 20.92 2.90 -9.32
N ARG A 17 20.73 3.86 -8.41
CA ARG A 17 20.71 3.58 -6.96
C ARG A 17 19.30 3.18 -6.52
N ILE A 18 19.19 2.06 -5.79
CA ILE A 18 17.89 1.61 -5.24
C ILE A 18 17.61 2.41 -3.97
N ARG A 19 16.63 3.31 -4.01
CA ARG A 19 16.23 4.21 -2.90
C ARG A 19 14.80 3.96 -2.43
N SER A 20 14.41 2.69 -2.32
CA SER A 20 13.11 2.22 -1.80
C SER A 20 11.91 2.29 -2.76
N MET A 21 12.08 2.81 -3.98
CA MET A 21 11.01 2.89 -4.99
C MET A 21 11.38 2.07 -6.24
N THR A 22 10.50 1.14 -6.62
CA THR A 22 10.65 0.34 -7.84
C THR A 22 9.30 0.24 -8.57
N PHE A 23 9.34 0.14 -9.90
CA PHE A 23 8.18 -0.20 -10.73
C PHE A 23 8.46 -1.52 -11.45
N GLY A 24 7.64 -2.53 -11.22
CA GLY A 24 7.84 -3.86 -11.80
C GLY A 24 9.22 -4.46 -11.46
N GLY A 25 9.69 -4.25 -10.23
CA GLY A 25 11.00 -4.72 -9.75
C GLY A 25 12.22 -3.94 -10.30
N ARG A 26 12.00 -2.89 -11.10
CA ARG A 26 13.07 -2.02 -11.61
C ARG A 26 13.11 -0.71 -10.83
N ALA A 27 14.32 -0.34 -10.39
CA ALA A 27 14.53 0.92 -9.71
C ALA A 27 14.24 2.12 -10.63
N VAL A 28 13.64 3.15 -10.05
CA VAL A 28 13.35 4.41 -10.75
C VAL A 28 14.63 5.21 -10.90
N ALA A 29 14.81 5.83 -12.07
CA ALA A 29 15.93 6.73 -12.29
C ALA A 29 15.79 7.98 -11.42
N THR A 30 16.82 8.34 -10.67
CA THR A 30 16.85 9.48 -9.75
C THR A 30 18.07 10.37 -9.97
N ASP A 31 18.06 11.52 -9.29
CA ASP A 31 19.22 12.41 -9.24
C ASP A 31 20.48 11.66 -8.77
N GLY A 32 21.58 11.86 -9.50
CA GLY A 32 22.86 11.23 -9.23
C GLY A 32 23.12 9.91 -9.98
N ASP A 33 22.13 9.35 -10.69
CA ASP A 33 22.32 8.12 -11.46
C ASP A 33 23.24 8.32 -12.67
N LYS A 34 23.88 7.22 -13.12
CA LYS A 34 24.90 7.27 -14.18
C LYS A 34 24.41 6.69 -15.49
N THR A 35 24.72 7.40 -16.58
CA THR A 35 24.55 6.93 -17.96
C THR A 35 25.79 6.19 -18.46
N ALA A 36 25.64 5.38 -19.50
CA ALA A 36 26.75 4.64 -20.11
C ALA A 36 27.86 5.53 -20.69
N CYS A 37 27.55 6.78 -21.04
CA CYS A 37 28.57 7.76 -21.47
C CYS A 37 29.25 8.49 -20.29
N GLY A 38 28.93 8.13 -19.04
CA GLY A 38 29.53 8.69 -17.82
C GLY A 38 28.83 9.92 -17.25
N ALA A 39 27.84 10.49 -17.96
CA ALA A 39 27.07 11.63 -17.47
C ALA A 39 26.20 11.24 -16.26
N THR A 40 26.07 12.18 -15.32
CA THR A 40 25.17 12.09 -14.15
C THR A 40 23.84 12.72 -14.47
N LEU A 41 22.74 12.05 -14.08
CA LEU A 41 21.41 12.64 -14.17
C LEU A 41 21.23 13.73 -13.11
N ILE A 42 20.68 14.86 -13.54
CA ILE A 42 20.28 15.98 -12.69
C ILE A 42 18.76 16.07 -12.81
N ALA A 43 18.05 15.90 -11.71
CA ALA A 43 16.60 15.95 -11.72
C ALA A 43 16.10 17.41 -11.73
N SER A 44 15.04 17.70 -12.50
CA SER A 44 14.34 18.99 -12.44
C SER A 44 13.50 19.17 -11.17
N GLN A 45 13.22 18.06 -10.47
CA GLN A 45 12.41 18.00 -9.26
C GLN A 45 13.05 17.03 -8.26
N GLY A 46 13.04 17.40 -6.97
CA GLY A 46 13.61 16.58 -5.90
C GLY A 46 12.63 15.61 -5.24
N MET A 47 11.34 15.65 -5.61
CA MET A 47 10.30 14.88 -4.97
C MET A 47 9.46 14.14 -6.01
N ALA A 48 9.21 12.85 -5.74
CA ALA A 48 8.24 12.03 -6.44
C ALA A 48 7.30 11.45 -5.39
N THR A 49 6.01 11.72 -5.50
CA THR A 49 4.98 11.15 -4.63
C THR A 49 4.47 9.86 -5.26
N VAL A 50 4.56 8.77 -4.51
CA VAL A 50 3.84 7.53 -4.82
C VAL A 50 2.63 7.49 -3.92
N GLU A 51 1.45 7.46 -4.51
CA GLU A 51 0.28 7.02 -3.79
C GLU A 51 0.25 5.50 -3.92
N PRO A 52 0.64 4.72 -2.89
CA PRO A 52 0.28 3.32 -2.89
C PRO A 52 -1.25 3.31 -2.95
N THR A 53 -1.81 2.83 -4.05
CA THR A 53 -3.23 2.51 -4.05
C THR A 53 -3.36 1.39 -3.03
N SER A 54 -3.68 1.73 -1.78
CA SER A 54 -4.28 0.77 -0.88
C SER A 54 -5.46 0.25 -1.70
N GLY A 55 -5.38 -1.00 -2.15
CA GLY A 55 -6.36 -1.53 -3.08
C GLY A 55 -7.76 -1.25 -2.54
N ALA A 56 -8.70 -0.92 -3.43
CA ALA A 56 -10.11 -0.77 -3.05
C ALA A 56 -10.45 -1.98 -2.17
N GLY A 57 -10.72 -1.73 -0.89
CA GLY A 57 -10.71 -2.82 0.07
C GLY A 57 -11.75 -3.87 -0.33
N GLY A 58 -11.34 -5.13 -0.20
CA GLY A 58 -12.09 -6.24 -0.76
C GLY A 58 -13.41 -6.48 -0.04
N SER A 59 -14.35 -7.10 -0.76
CA SER A 59 -15.50 -7.77 -0.14
C SER A 59 -15.00 -8.88 0.77
N VAL A 60 -15.39 -8.85 2.04
CA VAL A 60 -14.99 -9.87 3.02
C VAL A 60 -16.05 -10.91 3.28
N GLY A 61 -17.22 -10.80 2.62
CA GLY A 61 -18.38 -11.64 2.90
C GLY A 61 -19.68 -11.19 2.23
N PRO A 62 -20.83 -11.82 2.52
CA PRO A 62 -22.12 -11.38 2.01
C PRO A 62 -22.45 -10.02 2.65
N GLY A 63 -22.22 -8.97 1.87
CA GLY A 63 -22.61 -7.61 2.20
C GLY A 63 -21.68 -6.86 3.14
N LYS A 64 -20.40 -7.24 3.24
CA LYS A 64 -19.41 -6.55 4.10
C LYS A 64 -18.17 -6.18 3.29
N SER A 65 -17.71 -4.94 3.45
CA SER A 65 -16.46 -4.45 2.85
C SER A 65 -15.61 -3.72 3.88
N VAL A 66 -14.32 -3.70 3.57
CA VAL A 66 -13.28 -3.07 4.37
C VAL A 66 -12.76 -1.86 3.59
N ILE A 67 -12.49 -0.75 4.26
CA ILE A 67 -11.84 0.42 3.65
C ILE A 67 -10.54 0.69 4.40
N ALA A 68 -9.43 0.78 3.65
CA ALA A 68 -8.13 1.13 4.21
C ALA A 68 -8.03 2.62 4.49
N GLN A 69 -7.59 2.98 5.70
CA GLN A 69 -7.26 4.36 6.03
C GLN A 69 -5.78 4.47 6.36
N THR A 70 -5.01 5.01 5.42
CA THR A 70 -3.58 5.27 5.57
C THR A 70 -3.39 6.69 6.07
N ALA A 71 -2.91 6.86 7.30
CA ALA A 71 -2.45 8.16 7.80
C ALA A 71 -0.92 8.26 7.58
N PRO A 72 -0.39 9.42 7.13
CA PRO A 72 1.05 9.61 7.00
C PRO A 72 1.73 9.51 8.37
N GLN A 73 2.89 8.86 8.45
CA GLN A 73 3.61 8.70 9.72
C GLN A 73 5.13 8.61 9.57
N ASP A 74 5.81 9.37 10.44
CA ASP A 74 7.25 9.68 10.46
C ASP A 74 8.17 8.61 11.12
N ASP A 75 7.64 7.46 11.57
CA ASP A 75 8.39 6.55 12.45
C ASP A 75 8.83 5.22 11.79
N GLY A 76 8.74 5.12 10.47
CA GLY A 76 9.16 3.91 9.72
C GLY A 76 8.33 2.63 9.97
N ALA A 77 7.38 2.65 10.91
CA ALA A 77 6.43 1.58 11.15
C ALA A 77 5.23 1.66 10.20
N PHE A 78 4.84 0.54 9.62
CA PHE A 78 3.63 0.42 8.84
C PHE A 78 2.46 0.26 9.79
N ARG A 79 1.67 1.32 9.98
CA ARG A 79 0.44 1.26 10.78
C ARG A 79 -0.77 1.71 9.98
N GLY A 80 -1.91 1.11 10.28
CA GLY A 80 -3.19 1.52 9.75
C GLY A 80 -4.34 0.97 10.57
N ARG A 81 -5.53 1.44 10.28
CA ARG A 81 -6.77 0.82 10.74
C ARG A 81 -7.76 0.80 9.60
N PHE A 82 -8.76 -0.06 9.71
CA PHE A 82 -9.74 -0.25 8.66
C PHE A 82 -11.13 -0.06 9.20
N GLN A 83 -12.03 0.49 8.40
CA GLN A 83 -13.44 0.59 8.75
C GLN A 83 -14.22 -0.53 8.06
N LEU A 84 -14.97 -1.32 8.84
CA LEU A 84 -15.95 -2.26 8.32
C LEU A 84 -17.26 -1.52 8.09
N VAL A 85 -17.78 -1.65 6.88
CA VAL A 85 -19.07 -1.09 6.49
C VAL A 85 -19.94 -2.15 5.85
N ASP A 86 -21.25 -1.95 5.95
CA ASP A 86 -22.23 -2.71 5.18
C ASP A 86 -22.14 -2.30 3.69
N ASP A 87 -22.14 -3.26 2.79
CA ASP A 87 -21.92 -2.99 1.36
C ASP A 87 -23.06 -2.23 0.71
N LYS A 88 -24.30 -2.44 1.19
CA LYS A 88 -25.49 -1.86 0.58
C LYS A 88 -25.71 -0.43 1.08
N THR A 89 -25.60 -0.25 2.38
CA THR A 89 -25.95 1.00 3.07
C THR A 89 -24.73 1.89 3.32
N ARG A 90 -23.51 1.33 3.20
CA ARG A 90 -22.24 1.98 3.59
C ARG A 90 -22.22 2.43 5.06
N ALA A 91 -23.14 1.91 5.88
CA ALA A 91 -23.19 2.19 7.30
C ALA A 91 -22.07 1.43 8.04
N PRO A 92 -21.44 2.05 9.06
CA PRO A 92 -20.41 1.38 9.83
C PRO A 92 -20.96 0.19 10.63
N LEU A 93 -20.21 -0.90 10.65
CA LEU A 93 -20.54 -2.11 11.40
C LEU A 93 -19.84 -2.08 12.76
N ALA A 94 -20.53 -1.57 13.78
CA ALA A 94 -20.02 -1.52 15.15
C ALA A 94 -20.05 -2.90 15.85
N ASN A 95 -19.13 -3.12 16.79
CA ASN A 95 -19.04 -4.32 17.61
C ASN A 95 -18.98 -5.63 16.79
N HIS A 96 -18.39 -5.58 15.61
CA HIS A 96 -18.30 -6.71 14.71
C HIS A 96 -16.95 -7.43 14.88
N PRO A 97 -16.92 -8.74 15.14
CA PRO A 97 -15.67 -9.49 15.23
C PRO A 97 -14.99 -9.53 13.85
N TYR A 98 -13.67 -9.42 13.83
CA TYR A 98 -12.89 -9.51 12.60
C TYR A 98 -11.65 -10.36 12.80
N THR A 99 -11.24 -11.01 11.71
CA THR A 99 -9.94 -11.69 11.59
C THR A 99 -9.20 -11.12 10.40
N ALA A 100 -7.97 -10.68 10.61
CA ALA A 100 -7.06 -10.20 9.59
C ALA A 100 -5.80 -11.06 9.56
N THR A 101 -5.45 -11.60 8.41
CA THR A 101 -4.22 -12.35 8.18
C THR A 101 -3.26 -11.50 7.37
N SER A 102 -2.09 -11.24 7.93
CA SER A 102 -1.00 -10.54 7.26
C SER A 102 -0.22 -11.48 6.35
N SER A 103 0.40 -10.96 5.29
CA SER A 103 1.17 -11.76 4.31
C SER A 103 2.40 -12.46 4.89
N ASP A 104 2.83 -12.06 6.08
CA ASP A 104 3.86 -12.72 6.89
C ASP A 104 3.30 -13.90 7.73
N GLY A 105 2.01 -14.20 7.62
CA GLY A 105 1.34 -15.31 8.30
C GLY A 105 0.79 -14.95 9.68
N GLN A 106 0.96 -13.72 10.16
CA GLN A 106 0.40 -13.28 11.43
C GLN A 106 -1.11 -13.13 11.34
N THR A 107 -1.84 -13.65 12.32
CA THR A 107 -3.30 -13.53 12.40
C THR A 107 -3.67 -12.60 13.56
N ILE A 108 -4.47 -11.58 13.25
CA ILE A 108 -4.92 -10.56 14.19
C ILE A 108 -6.43 -10.65 14.29
N GLN A 109 -6.92 -10.79 15.52
CA GLN A 109 -8.36 -10.86 15.81
C GLN A 109 -8.75 -9.69 16.70
N GLY A 110 -9.94 -9.16 16.49
CA GLY A 110 -10.46 -8.05 17.27
C GLY A 110 -11.94 -7.84 17.04
N THR A 111 -12.47 -6.75 17.59
CA THR A 111 -13.86 -6.33 17.40
C THR A 111 -13.86 -4.85 17.05
N THR A 112 -14.71 -4.45 16.09
CA THR A 112 -14.76 -3.06 15.67
C THR A 112 -15.35 -2.12 16.72
N ASP A 113 -14.88 -0.88 16.74
CA ASP A 113 -15.40 0.17 17.62
C ASP A 113 -16.81 0.64 17.23
N ALA A 114 -17.37 1.59 17.99
CA ALA A 114 -18.70 2.15 17.73
C ALA A 114 -18.84 2.80 16.33
N ASN A 115 -17.73 3.16 15.69
CA ASN A 115 -17.68 3.73 14.35
C ASN A 115 -17.27 2.67 13.29
N GLY A 116 -17.23 1.38 13.66
CA GLY A 116 -16.87 0.29 12.76
C GLY A 116 -15.38 0.17 12.47
N HIS A 117 -14.49 0.81 13.22
CA HIS A 117 -13.05 0.70 12.99
C HIS A 117 -12.44 -0.47 13.72
N THR A 118 -11.48 -1.15 13.07
CA THR A 118 -10.56 -2.05 13.73
C THR A 118 -9.67 -1.31 14.72
N ASP A 119 -9.03 -2.07 15.62
CA ASP A 119 -7.88 -1.55 16.36
C ASP A 119 -6.75 -1.17 15.40
N TRP A 120 -5.78 -0.43 15.94
CA TRP A 120 -4.57 -0.07 15.19
C TRP A 120 -3.74 -1.33 14.91
N LEU A 121 -3.60 -1.64 13.63
CA LEU A 121 -2.74 -2.71 13.14
C LEU A 121 -1.38 -2.11 12.81
N SER A 122 -0.32 -2.61 13.46
CA SER A 122 1.03 -2.08 13.32
C SER A 122 2.01 -3.21 13.01
N SER A 123 2.94 -2.96 12.08
CA SER A 123 4.03 -3.88 11.72
C SER A 123 5.31 -3.11 11.42
N SER A 124 6.46 -3.74 11.67
CA SER A 124 7.79 -3.24 11.29
C SER A 124 8.14 -3.55 9.82
N GLN A 125 7.30 -4.32 9.12
CA GLN A 125 7.48 -4.68 7.72
C GLN A 125 6.23 -4.35 6.91
N SER A 126 6.41 -4.02 5.62
CA SER A 126 5.28 -3.84 4.71
C SER A 126 4.64 -5.20 4.46
N ALA A 127 3.36 -5.33 4.80
CA ALA A 127 2.60 -6.55 4.59
C ALA A 127 1.20 -6.24 4.08
N SER A 128 0.64 -7.13 3.25
CA SER A 128 -0.77 -7.06 2.88
C SER A 128 -1.62 -7.75 3.94
N LEU A 129 -2.81 -7.20 4.21
CA LEU A 129 -3.77 -7.78 5.13
C LEU A 129 -4.95 -8.37 4.34
N THR A 130 -5.33 -9.58 4.68
CA THR A 130 -6.49 -10.29 4.14
C THR A 130 -7.50 -10.48 5.27
N PHE A 131 -8.73 -10.04 5.05
CA PHE A 131 -9.80 -10.19 6.03
C PHE A 131 -10.70 -11.36 5.62
N SER A 132 -11.01 -12.23 6.56
CA SER A 132 -11.95 -13.34 6.38
C SER A 132 -13.08 -13.26 7.40
N HIS A 133 -14.26 -13.72 7.01
CA HIS A 133 -15.36 -13.97 7.93
C HIS A 133 -16.02 -15.30 7.55
N ASP A 134 -16.55 -16.00 8.54
CA ASP A 134 -17.44 -17.13 8.30
C ASP A 134 -18.83 -16.58 7.97
N GLY A 135 -19.34 -16.91 6.78
CA GLY A 135 -20.66 -16.49 6.32
C GLY A 135 -21.78 -17.11 7.14
N THR A 136 -22.10 -16.57 8.30
CA THR A 136 -23.37 -16.83 8.99
C THR A 136 -24.43 -15.86 8.48
N GLY A 137 -24.75 -15.98 7.19
CA GLY A 137 -25.98 -15.40 6.65
C GLY A 137 -27.15 -16.21 7.17
N SER A 138 -27.75 -15.80 8.29
CA SER A 138 -29.11 -16.21 8.65
C SER A 138 -30.09 -15.51 7.71
N GLU A 139 -30.24 -16.06 6.50
CA GLU A 139 -31.39 -15.79 5.64
C GLU A 139 -32.61 -16.42 6.31
N THR A 140 -33.43 -15.60 6.97
CA THR A 140 -34.77 -16.03 7.40
C THR A 140 -35.73 -15.57 6.32
N ALA A 141 -36.27 -16.56 5.60
CA ALA A 141 -37.34 -16.40 4.62
C ALA A 141 -38.66 -15.97 5.28
#